data_AF-A0A2V8DBX1-F1
#
_entry.id   AF-A0A2V8DBX1-F1
#
_cell.length_a   1.000
_cell.length_b   1.000
_cell.length_c   1.000
_cell.angle_alpha   90.00
_cell.angle_beta   90.00
_cell.angle_gamma   90.00
#
_symmetry.space_group_name_H-M   'P 1'
#
loop_
_entity.id
_entity.type
_entity.pdbx_description
1 polymer ?
#
loop_
_entity_poly.entity_id
_entity_poly.type
_entity_poly.pdbx_seq_one_letter_code
_entity_poly.pdbx_strand_id
1 'polypeptide(L)'
;MKDHGASGVTGCLKNIAYGEFNNVARSHDHAQTETLTFIGTLANVEPLRSRTVLNIMDGLRGVSHAGPFSRDRKFRFYPKQLKFGTDPVAIDRFLIDVIDDKRKQEGVISVWNRDMKYFSTKPEDWDRDPNMNRSIREPGHIEYASTLGLGVYDTSRIHHTELTI
;
A
#
# COMPACT_ATOMS: atom_id res chain seq x y z
N MET A 1 5.29 2.29 -6.06
CA MET A 1 4.72 0.95 -5.84
C MET A 1 5.56 0.16 -4.84
N LYS A 2 5.04 -0.11 -3.63
CA LYS A 2 5.77 -0.93 -2.62
C LYS A 2 4.84 -1.53 -1.55
N ASP A 3 5.29 -2.61 -0.93
CA ASP A 3 4.81 -3.10 0.37
C ASP A 3 4.92 -2.02 1.46
N HIS A 4 4.14 -2.20 2.52
CA HIS A 4 4.30 -1.46 3.77
C HIS A 4 3.88 -2.33 4.95
N GLY A 5 4.76 -2.47 5.96
CA GLY A 5 4.50 -3.33 7.12
C GLY A 5 3.17 -3.08 7.85
N ALA A 6 2.70 -1.83 7.94
CA ALA A 6 1.38 -1.52 8.53
C ALA A 6 0.20 -1.53 7.54
N SER A 7 0.19 -0.71 6.49
CA SER A 7 -0.98 -0.59 5.59
C SER A 7 -1.07 -1.67 4.50
N GLY A 8 -0.17 -2.66 4.51
CA GLY A 8 -0.01 -3.64 3.42
C GLY A 8 0.76 -3.09 2.23
N VAL A 9 0.38 -1.92 1.71
CA VAL A 9 1.09 -1.23 0.61
C VAL A 9 1.24 0.26 0.86
N THR A 10 2.18 0.88 0.15
CA THR A 10 2.27 2.34 -0.01
C THR A 10 1.95 2.70 -1.45
N GLY A 11 0.83 3.40 -1.63
CA GLY A 11 0.39 3.92 -2.91
C GLY A 11 -0.03 5.39 -2.86
N CYS A 12 -0.89 5.80 -3.78
CA CYS A 12 -1.41 7.15 -3.93
C CYS A 12 -2.13 7.63 -2.67
N LEU A 13 -3.06 6.84 -2.11
CA LEU A 13 -3.83 7.21 -0.92
C LEU A 13 -2.91 7.52 0.26
N LYS A 14 -1.90 6.66 0.47
CA LYS A 14 -0.93 6.85 1.55
C LYS A 14 -0.01 8.03 1.30
N ASN A 15 0.36 8.30 0.04
CA ASN A 15 1.15 9.49 -0.29
C ASN A 15 0.38 10.78 0.00
N ILE A 16 -0.91 10.85 -0.36
CA ILE A 16 -1.78 12.00 -0.03
C ILE A 16 -1.88 12.13 1.49
N ALA A 17 -2.22 11.05 2.20
CA ALA A 17 -2.44 11.10 3.63
C ALA A 17 -1.16 11.39 4.44
N TYR A 18 -0.05 10.72 4.15
CA TYR A 18 1.16 10.77 5.01
C TYR A 18 2.24 11.67 4.44
N GLY A 19 2.08 12.19 3.23
CA GLY A 19 2.91 13.26 2.66
C GLY A 19 2.45 14.65 3.10
N GLU A 20 1.15 14.84 3.34
CA GLU A 20 0.56 16.15 3.62
C GLU A 20 0.27 16.40 5.12
N PHE A 21 0.35 15.35 5.95
CA PHE A 21 0.09 15.45 7.39
C PHE A 21 1.31 15.09 8.23
N ASN A 22 1.49 15.83 9.32
CA ASN A 22 2.49 15.54 10.35
C ASN A 22 1.96 14.53 11.38
N ASN A 23 2.86 13.97 12.19
CA ASN A 23 2.53 13.09 13.32
C ASN A 23 1.77 11.80 12.95
N VAL A 24 1.84 11.38 11.68
CA VAL A 24 1.23 10.13 11.19
C VAL A 24 1.85 8.87 11.78
N ALA A 25 3.00 8.98 12.45
CA ALA A 25 3.62 7.90 13.21
C ALA A 25 2.67 7.31 14.26
N ARG A 26 1.77 8.11 14.85
CA ARG A 26 0.77 7.65 15.83
C ARG A 26 -0.22 6.62 15.28
N SER A 27 -0.46 6.62 13.97
CA SER A 27 -1.29 5.58 13.34
C SER A 27 -0.63 4.19 13.31
N HIS A 28 0.64 4.08 13.72
CA HIS A 28 1.41 2.84 13.75
C HIS A 28 1.73 2.39 15.19
N ASP A 29 1.08 2.97 16.19
CA ASP A 29 1.29 2.63 17.59
C ASP A 29 0.72 1.22 17.84
N HIS A 30 1.58 0.27 18.21
CA HIS A 30 1.29 -1.17 18.42
C HIS A 30 1.25 -2.09 17.17
N ALA A 31 1.03 -3.38 17.45
CA ALA A 31 0.94 -4.44 16.44
C ALA A 31 -0.27 -4.22 15.51
N GLN A 32 -1.44 -3.96 16.10
CA GLN A 32 -2.62 -3.52 15.38
C GLN A 32 -2.51 -2.01 15.17
N THR A 33 -2.66 -1.56 13.93
CA THR A 33 -2.42 -0.17 13.54
C THR A 33 -3.73 0.50 13.12
N GLU A 34 -3.76 1.82 13.16
CA GLU A 34 -4.92 2.61 12.71
C GLU A 34 -4.85 2.94 11.21
N THR A 35 -3.92 2.31 10.48
CA THR A 35 -3.70 2.62 9.06
C THR A 35 -4.89 2.24 8.16
N LEU A 36 -5.78 1.36 8.62
CA LEU A 36 -7.05 1.04 7.96
C LEU A 36 -7.90 2.29 7.71
N THR A 37 -8.11 3.09 8.75
CA THR A 37 -9.05 4.22 8.71
C THR A 37 -8.34 5.56 8.51
N PHE A 38 -7.13 5.73 9.05
CA PHE A 38 -6.40 7.00 8.97
C PHE A 38 -6.10 7.42 7.53
N ILE A 39 -5.64 6.48 6.69
CA ILE A 39 -5.18 6.81 5.34
C ILE A 39 -6.32 7.41 4.51
N GLY A 40 -7.45 6.71 4.42
CA GLY A 40 -8.62 7.22 3.70
C GLY A 40 -9.16 8.51 4.32
N THR A 41 -9.26 8.58 5.65
CA THR A 41 -9.81 9.75 6.35
C THR A 41 -8.99 11.01 6.06
N LEU A 42 -7.66 10.92 6.16
CA LEU A 42 -6.77 12.07 5.91
C LEU A 42 -6.73 12.47 4.44
N ALA A 43 -6.70 11.50 3.52
CA ALA A 43 -6.74 11.77 2.08
C ALA A 43 -8.04 12.47 1.64
N ASN A 44 -9.10 12.37 2.44
CA ASN A 44 -10.41 12.96 2.18
C ASN A 44 -10.56 14.41 2.63
N VAL A 45 -9.58 14.97 3.34
CA VAL A 45 -9.65 16.32 3.91
C VAL A 45 -9.47 17.37 2.80
N GLU A 46 -10.24 18.47 2.87
CA GLU A 46 -10.02 19.62 1.98
C GLU A 46 -8.83 20.47 2.47
N PRO A 47 -8.01 21.03 1.54
CA PRO A 47 -8.21 21.08 0.09
C PRO A 47 -7.66 19.86 -0.68
N LEU A 48 -7.11 18.83 -0.01
CA LEU A 48 -6.41 17.73 -0.69
C LEU A 48 -7.35 16.95 -1.63
N ARG A 49 -8.57 16.67 -1.16
CA ARG A 49 -9.59 15.97 -1.96
C ARG A 49 -9.89 16.71 -3.26
N SER A 50 -10.13 18.02 -3.22
CA SER A 50 -10.46 18.81 -4.42
C SER A 50 -9.25 19.16 -5.31
N ARG A 51 -8.02 19.10 -4.78
CA ARG A 51 -6.80 19.51 -5.50
C ARG A 51 -5.99 18.35 -6.08
N THR A 52 -6.12 17.14 -5.55
CA THR A 52 -5.39 15.97 -6.05
C THR A 52 -6.12 15.34 -7.24
N VAL A 53 -5.97 15.95 -8.41
CA VAL A 53 -6.72 15.57 -9.62
C VAL A 53 -6.00 14.56 -10.53
N LEU A 54 -4.69 14.37 -10.35
CA LEU A 54 -3.89 13.41 -11.10
C LEU A 54 -2.98 12.63 -10.16
N ASN A 55 -3.01 11.31 -10.30
CA ASN A 55 -2.22 10.37 -9.54
C ASN A 55 -1.34 9.56 -10.50
N ILE A 56 -0.05 9.46 -10.17
CA ILE A 56 0.95 8.71 -10.94
C ILE A 56 1.60 7.68 -10.03
N MET A 57 1.40 6.40 -10.33
CA MET A 57 2.08 5.31 -9.65
C MET A 57 3.34 4.93 -10.42
N ASP A 58 4.50 5.25 -9.83
CA ASP A 58 5.77 4.71 -10.30
C ASP A 58 5.91 3.24 -9.85
N GLY A 59 5.92 2.34 -10.84
CA GLY A 59 6.22 0.92 -10.73
C GLY A 59 7.40 0.47 -11.59
N LEU A 60 8.31 1.38 -11.96
CA LEU A 60 9.57 1.00 -12.64
C LEU A 60 10.40 0.09 -11.72
N ARG A 61 10.40 0.39 -10.41
CA ARG A 61 10.97 -0.45 -9.36
C ARG A 61 9.97 -0.61 -8.21
N GLY A 62 9.73 -1.87 -7.85
CA GLY A 62 8.89 -2.27 -6.72
C GLY A 62 9.71 -2.78 -5.53
N VAL A 63 9.06 -2.84 -4.38
CA VAL A 63 9.56 -3.50 -3.15
C VAL A 63 8.46 -4.43 -2.64
N SER A 64 8.71 -5.74 -2.58
CA SER A 64 7.72 -6.76 -2.19
C SER A 64 7.63 -6.99 -0.67
N HIS A 65 8.66 -6.58 0.08
CA HIS A 65 8.75 -6.75 1.52
C HIS A 65 9.70 -5.73 2.18
N ALA A 66 9.57 -5.57 3.50
CA ALA A 66 10.35 -4.67 4.34
C ALA A 66 10.19 -3.18 3.98
N GLY A 67 9.07 -2.84 3.34
CA GLY A 67 8.67 -1.45 3.14
C GLY A 67 8.37 -0.76 4.49
N PRO A 68 8.43 0.58 4.57
CA PRO A 68 8.53 1.53 3.46
C PRO A 68 9.95 1.74 2.91
N PHE A 69 10.96 1.23 3.60
CA PHE A 69 12.35 1.39 3.20
C PHE A 69 12.75 0.31 2.19
N SER A 70 13.76 0.58 1.38
CA SER A 70 14.28 -0.37 0.39
C SER A 70 15.72 -0.78 0.76
N ARG A 71 15.92 -1.19 2.02
CA ARG A 71 17.25 -1.46 2.60
C ARG A 71 17.94 -2.63 1.91
N ASP A 72 17.27 -3.77 1.84
CA ASP A 72 17.78 -4.96 1.16
C ASP A 72 17.46 -4.92 -0.34
N ARG A 73 18.39 -5.40 -1.17
CA ARG A 73 18.20 -5.51 -2.62
C ARG A 73 17.33 -6.70 -3.00
N LYS A 74 17.31 -7.75 -2.18
CA LYS A 74 16.63 -9.01 -2.51
C LYS A 74 15.10 -8.86 -2.62
N PHE A 75 14.51 -7.91 -1.89
CA PHE A 75 13.06 -7.63 -1.94
C PHE A 75 12.67 -6.64 -3.06
N ARG A 76 13.64 -6.21 -3.88
CA ARG A 76 13.35 -5.34 -5.02
C ARG A 76 12.98 -6.16 -6.23
N PHE A 77 12.01 -5.65 -6.98
CA PHE A 77 11.62 -6.22 -8.25
C PHE A 77 11.28 -5.11 -9.24
N TYR A 78 11.05 -5.47 -10.49
CA TYR A 78 10.85 -4.51 -11.58
C TYR A 78 9.52 -4.81 -12.27
N PRO A 79 8.41 -4.24 -11.76
CA PRO A 79 7.11 -4.36 -12.42
C PRO A 79 7.10 -3.73 -13.82
N LYS A 80 7.98 -2.75 -14.07
CA LYS A 80 8.12 -2.04 -15.37
C LYS A 80 6.80 -1.44 -15.86
N GLN A 81 5.98 -0.95 -14.95
CA GLN A 81 4.70 -0.32 -15.27
C GLN A 81 4.60 1.06 -14.63
N LEU A 82 3.92 1.97 -15.31
CA LEU A 82 3.45 3.23 -14.76
C LEU A 82 1.92 3.20 -14.83
N LYS A 83 1.26 3.66 -13.76
CA LYS A 83 -0.21 3.84 -13.78
C LYS A 83 -0.52 5.32 -13.62
N PHE A 84 -1.47 5.78 -14.41
CA PHE A 84 -1.94 7.16 -14.42
C PHE A 84 -3.45 7.15 -14.23
N GLY A 85 -3.99 8.07 -13.44
CA GLY A 85 -5.43 8.17 -13.26
C GLY A 85 -5.84 9.31 -12.33
N THR A 86 -7.13 9.62 -12.36
CA THR A 86 -7.74 10.63 -11.49
C THR A 86 -8.26 10.01 -10.19
N ASP A 87 -8.40 8.68 -10.13
CA ASP A 87 -8.91 7.93 -8.99
C ASP A 87 -7.75 7.25 -8.23
N PRO A 88 -7.38 7.74 -7.03
CA PRO A 88 -6.29 7.15 -6.23
C PRO A 88 -6.66 5.78 -5.65
N VAL A 89 -7.94 5.51 -5.41
CA VAL A 89 -8.42 4.21 -4.90
C VAL A 89 -8.24 3.14 -5.97
N ALA A 90 -8.65 3.42 -7.20
CA ALA A 90 -8.53 2.50 -8.33
C ALA A 90 -7.06 2.15 -8.63
N ILE A 91 -6.16 3.14 -8.58
CA ILE A 91 -4.72 2.91 -8.77
C ILE A 91 -4.16 2.03 -7.66
N ASP A 92 -4.49 2.33 -6.40
CA ASP A 92 -4.00 1.55 -5.26
C ASP A 92 -4.57 0.13 -5.23
N ARG A 93 -5.82 -0.05 -5.70
CA ARG A 93 -6.43 -1.36 -5.90
C ARG A 93 -5.61 -2.22 -6.85
N PHE A 94 -5.15 -1.70 -7.99
CA PHE A 94 -4.29 -2.48 -8.89
C PHE A 94 -2.86 -2.62 -8.37
N LEU A 95 -2.35 -1.65 -7.60
CA LEU A 95 -1.04 -1.73 -6.96
C LEU A 95 -0.95 -2.94 -6.02
N ILE A 96 -1.96 -3.14 -5.18
CA ILE A 96 -1.88 -4.18 -4.14
C ILE A 96 -1.83 -5.59 -4.75
N ASP A 97 -2.52 -5.82 -5.87
CA ASP A 97 -2.45 -7.09 -6.60
C ASP A 97 -1.03 -7.37 -7.10
N VAL A 98 -0.36 -6.35 -7.67
CA VAL A 98 1.03 -6.50 -8.16
C VAL A 98 1.99 -6.89 -7.04
N ILE A 99 1.82 -6.31 -5.85
CA ILE A 99 2.67 -6.64 -4.68
C ILE A 99 2.33 -8.04 -4.16
N ASP A 100 1.05 -8.39 -4.06
CA ASP A 100 0.62 -9.69 -3.54
C ASP A 100 1.01 -10.84 -4.47
N ASP A 101 0.83 -10.65 -5.79
CA ASP A 101 1.27 -11.61 -6.80
C ASP A 101 2.76 -11.84 -6.75
N LYS A 102 3.56 -10.79 -6.55
CA LYS A 102 5.01 -10.93 -6.38
C LYS A 102 5.35 -11.74 -5.13
N ARG A 103 4.68 -11.48 -4.00
CA ARG A 103 4.88 -12.25 -2.76
C ARG A 103 4.51 -13.72 -2.96
N LYS A 104 3.39 -13.98 -3.64
CA LYS A 104 2.93 -15.33 -3.99
C LYS A 104 3.94 -16.07 -4.88
N GLN A 105 4.50 -15.41 -5.90
CA GLN A 105 5.55 -15.99 -6.75
C GLN A 105 6.81 -16.37 -5.97
N GLU A 106 7.09 -15.68 -4.86
CA GLU A 106 8.23 -15.95 -3.97
C GLU A 106 7.90 -16.97 -2.87
N GLY A 107 6.68 -17.52 -2.84
CA GLY A 107 6.24 -18.45 -1.79
C GLY A 107 6.07 -17.78 -0.42
N VAL A 108 5.88 -16.46 -0.41
CA VAL A 108 5.73 -15.64 0.81
C VAL A 108 4.25 -15.42 1.11
N ILE A 109 3.89 -15.31 2.39
CA ILE A 109 2.51 -15.01 2.79
C ILE A 109 1.97 -13.74 2.12
N SER A 110 0.69 -13.77 1.80
CA SER A 110 -0.04 -12.64 1.22
C SER A 110 0.02 -11.39 2.09
N VAL A 111 -0.06 -10.21 1.47
CA VAL A 111 -0.26 -8.92 2.18
C VAL A 111 -1.58 -8.89 2.97
N TRP A 112 -2.55 -9.74 2.59
CA TRP A 112 -3.83 -9.92 3.27
C TRP A 112 -3.75 -10.85 4.48
N ASN A 113 -2.60 -11.50 4.71
CA ASN A 113 -2.41 -12.32 5.90
C ASN A 113 -2.34 -11.44 7.15
N ARG A 114 -3.18 -11.77 8.15
CA ARG A 114 -3.29 -11.07 9.44
C ARG A 114 -3.07 -11.99 10.65
N ASP A 115 -2.48 -13.18 10.43
CA ASP A 115 -2.23 -14.15 11.50
C ASP A 115 -1.09 -13.66 12.41
N MET A 116 -1.37 -13.61 13.71
CA MET A 116 -0.43 -13.13 14.74
C MET A 116 0.85 -13.95 14.83
N LYS A 117 0.89 -15.19 14.32
CA LYS A 117 2.12 -15.99 14.30
C LYS A 117 3.23 -15.37 13.43
N TYR A 118 2.86 -14.49 12.50
CA TYR A 118 3.80 -13.79 11.61
C TYR A 118 4.15 -12.37 12.11
N PHE A 119 3.76 -12.02 13.33
CA PHE A 119 4.13 -10.77 13.98
C PHE A 119 5.42 -10.94 14.78
N SER A 120 6.33 -9.97 14.69
CA SER A 120 7.50 -9.87 15.57
C SER A 120 7.84 -8.43 15.94
N THR A 121 8.31 -8.25 17.18
CA THR A 121 8.85 -6.98 17.69
C THR A 121 10.34 -6.81 17.41
N LYS A 122 11.04 -7.83 16.87
CA LYS A 122 12.49 -7.80 16.64
C LYS A 122 12.83 -7.38 15.20
N PRO A 123 13.56 -6.27 14.98
CA PRO A 123 14.04 -5.80 13.67
C PRO A 123 14.58 -6.88 12.72
N GLU A 124 15.40 -7.75 13.27
CA GLU A 124 16.10 -8.81 12.56
C GLU A 124 15.18 -9.89 11.98
N ASP A 125 14.01 -10.13 12.58
CA ASP A 125 13.07 -11.15 12.10
C ASP A 125 12.46 -10.73 10.76
N TRP A 126 12.03 -9.47 10.63
CA TRP A 126 11.41 -8.96 9.41
C TRP A 126 12.41 -8.58 8.32
N ASP A 127 13.68 -8.33 8.66
CA ASP A 127 14.74 -8.16 7.65
C ASP A 127 15.16 -9.49 7.00
N ARG A 128 15.08 -10.60 7.75
CA ARG A 128 15.49 -11.94 7.30
C ARG A 128 14.34 -12.72 6.67
N ASP A 129 13.20 -12.79 7.35
CA ASP A 129 12.05 -13.60 6.93
C ASP A 129 10.96 -12.71 6.31
N PRO A 130 10.67 -12.83 5.00
CA PRO A 130 9.62 -12.05 4.35
C PRO A 130 8.20 -12.37 4.81
N ASN A 131 8.03 -13.43 5.62
CA ASN A 131 6.77 -13.73 6.28
C ASN A 131 6.59 -12.92 7.57
N MET A 132 7.68 -12.61 8.28
CA MET A 132 7.59 -11.87 9.53
C MET A 132 7.38 -10.38 9.30
N ASN A 133 6.57 -9.75 10.15
CA ASN A 133 6.24 -8.35 10.03
C ASN A 133 6.12 -7.66 11.39
N ARG A 134 6.37 -6.34 11.41
CA ARG A 134 6.33 -5.52 12.63
C ARG A 134 4.94 -5.07 13.05
N SER A 135 3.93 -5.30 12.20
CA SER A 135 2.54 -4.89 12.39
C SER A 135 1.61 -5.90 11.73
N ILE A 136 0.36 -5.95 12.16
CA ILE A 136 -0.74 -6.59 11.44
C ILE A 136 -1.06 -5.68 10.25
N ARG A 137 -1.05 -6.22 9.03
CA ARG A 137 -1.29 -5.42 7.83
C ARG A 137 -2.77 -5.00 7.74
N GLU A 138 -3.00 -3.77 7.31
CA GLU A 138 -4.32 -3.18 7.00
C GLU A 138 -4.46 -2.85 5.50
N PRO A 139 -4.35 -3.86 4.60
CA PRO A 139 -4.51 -3.65 3.16
C PRO A 139 -5.90 -3.13 2.77
N GLY A 140 -6.91 -3.39 3.61
CA GLY A 140 -8.29 -2.91 3.43
C GLY A 140 -8.46 -1.38 3.49
N HIS A 141 -7.42 -0.60 3.81
CA HIS A 141 -7.50 0.86 3.80
C HIS A 141 -7.89 1.44 2.44
N ILE A 142 -7.59 0.72 1.36
CA ILE A 142 -7.96 1.08 -0.01
C ILE A 142 -9.47 0.96 -0.20
N GLU A 143 -10.07 -0.15 0.23
CA GLU A 143 -11.52 -0.35 0.18
C GLU A 143 -12.24 0.62 1.11
N TYR A 144 -11.73 0.82 2.33
CA TYR A 144 -12.25 1.83 3.25
C TYR A 144 -12.27 3.23 2.63
N ALA A 145 -11.21 3.66 1.93
CA ALA A 145 -11.18 4.94 1.23
C ALA A 145 -12.29 5.06 0.16
N SER A 146 -12.64 3.96 -0.52
CA SER A 146 -13.78 3.94 -1.45
C SER A 146 -15.10 4.27 -0.76
N THR A 147 -15.31 3.80 0.48
CA THR A 147 -16.53 4.10 1.25
C THR A 147 -16.66 5.59 1.62
N LEU A 148 -15.56 6.34 1.63
CA LEU A 148 -15.52 7.79 1.84
C LEU A 148 -15.76 8.59 0.54
N GLY A 149 -15.96 7.89 -0.58
CA GLY A 149 -16.17 8.50 -1.89
C GLY A 149 -14.89 9.10 -2.48
N LEU A 150 -13.72 8.57 -2.13
CA LEU A 150 -12.43 8.96 -2.73
C LEU A 150 -12.17 8.32 -4.10
N GLY A 151 -12.96 7.29 -4.46
CA GLY A 151 -12.76 6.53 -5.68
C GLY A 151 -13.42 5.15 -5.62
N VAL A 152 -13.13 4.31 -6.61
CA VAL A 152 -13.76 3.01 -6.82
C VAL A 152 -12.77 1.88 -6.52
N TYR A 153 -13.17 0.98 -5.61
CA TYR A 153 -12.39 -0.23 -5.28
C TYR A 153 -12.76 -1.45 -6.15
N ASP A 154 -14.04 -1.59 -6.51
CA ASP A 154 -14.54 -2.71 -7.32
C ASP A 154 -13.98 -2.66 -8.75
N THR A 155 -13.14 -3.65 -9.08
CA THR A 155 -12.43 -3.71 -10.37
C THR A 155 -13.36 -3.84 -11.57
N SER A 156 -14.58 -4.37 -11.39
CA SER A 156 -15.58 -4.45 -12.47
C SER A 156 -16.14 -3.08 -12.88
N ARG A 157 -15.97 -2.07 -12.01
CA ARG A 157 -16.43 -0.69 -12.20
C ARG A 157 -15.30 0.26 -12.57
N ILE A 158 -14.05 -0.22 -12.65
CA ILE A 158 -12.90 0.59 -13.02
C ILE A 158 -12.66 0.44 -14.53
N HIS A 159 -12.73 1.56 -15.25
CA HIS A 159 -12.27 1.61 -16.63
C HIS A 159 -10.74 1.75 -16.65
N HIS A 160 -10.04 0.73 -17.14
CA HIS A 160 -8.59 0.72 -17.25
C HIS A 160 -8.17 0.23 -18.64
N THR A 161 -7.23 0.94 -19.25
CA THR A 161 -6.62 0.59 -20.54
C THR A 161 -5.14 0.35 -20.32
N GLU A 162 -4.65 -0.81 -20.73
CA GLU A 162 -3.23 -1.13 -20.72
C GLU A 162 -2.61 -0.80 -22.08
N LEU A 163 -1.46 -0.11 -22.06
CA LEU A 163 -0.68 0.21 -23.24
C LEU A 163 0.70 -0.42 -23.09
N THR A 164 1.09 -1.26 -24.05
CA THR A 164 2.43 -1.84 -24.13
C THR A 164 3.17 -1.18 -25.28
N ILE A 165 4.36 -0.64 -25.01
CA ILE A 165 5.22 0.05 -25.99
C ILE A 165 6.39 -0.88 -26.36
#